data_AF-X0YPX6-F1
#
_entry.id   AF-X0YPX6-F1
#
_cell.length_a   1.000
_cell.length_b   1.000
_cell.length_c   1.000
_cell.angle_alpha   90.00
_cell.angle_beta   90.00
_cell.angle_gamma   90.00
#
_symmetry.space_group_name_H-M   'P 1'
#
loop_
_entity.id
_entity.type
_entity.pdbx_description
1 polymer ?
#
loop_
_entity_poly.entity_id
_entity_poly.type
_entity_poly.pdbx_seq_one_letter_code
_entity_poly.pdbx_strand_id
1 'polypeptide(L)'
;MKSDTIFFGILAKSAFSGLSEYYERSESLLESAKKEGASRINEEVNKLARDFALSKDEEYGEWVSKMQDHETTYDMLFTNFFRYSFIVLAYLVLEDHLHRFCIALQDAKGLAEAPPIPKGNIIKTYRNYVDRAKVSVQDGLWEGVEDLRFIRNCITHSSGNVARSSYQSDLYRIAQKNVGIYISRKFDRNEMTPLYLQDNMIMIESKYCKSVVRDMQVLFETMCKAANSMLGKLLESIFYLVDNDESESEDEKYVTLTFYTTREENLFAHQLLAVMAFGTAILSNDKLNWLEVIKNNKFRMDYLSVRSAFSKGIEKGAIAAIIKQNPVVRPQFLQT
;
A
#
# COMPACT_ATOMS: atom_id res chain seq x y z
N MET A 1 12.85 3.11 20.50
CA MET A 1 11.66 3.72 19.84
C MET A 1 10.64 2.60 19.66
N LYS A 2 9.34 2.88 19.75
CA LYS A 2 8.24 1.89 19.66
C LYS A 2 7.10 2.36 18.75
N SER A 3 7.27 3.45 17.98
CA SER A 3 6.22 4.02 17.11
C SER A 3 6.26 3.49 15.66
N ASP A 4 7.00 2.41 15.41
CA ASP A 4 7.48 2.11 14.07
C ASP A 4 6.42 1.45 13.17
N THR A 5 5.45 0.72 13.72
CA THR A 5 4.45 0.00 12.91
C THR A 5 3.35 0.89 12.34
N ILE A 6 2.92 1.94 13.06
CA ILE A 6 1.94 2.92 12.54
C ILE A 6 2.58 3.76 11.45
N PHE A 7 3.77 4.30 11.72
CA PHE A 7 4.53 5.07 10.74
C PHE A 7 4.84 4.24 9.49
N PHE A 8 5.23 2.97 9.68
CA PHE A 8 5.40 2.03 8.58
C PHE A 8 4.11 1.82 7.79
N GLY A 9 2.96 1.67 8.44
CA GLY A 9 1.66 1.56 7.77
C GLY A 9 1.35 2.76 6.87
N ILE A 10 1.63 3.98 7.34
CA ILE A 10 1.47 5.21 6.56
C ILE A 10 2.42 5.22 5.35
N LEU A 11 3.69 4.87 5.56
CA LEU A 11 4.67 4.80 4.48
C LEU A 11 4.31 3.74 3.43
N ALA A 12 3.90 2.54 3.86
CA ALA A 12 3.48 1.47 2.96
C ALA A 12 2.26 1.90 2.14
N LYS A 13 1.26 2.51 2.79
CA LYS A 13 0.08 3.05 2.10
C LYS A 13 0.47 4.09 1.06
N SER A 14 1.34 5.04 1.41
CA SER A 14 1.85 6.06 0.49
C SER A 14 2.60 5.44 -0.70
N ALA A 15 3.46 4.46 -0.45
CA ALA A 15 4.21 3.76 -1.49
C ALA A 15 3.30 3.04 -2.48
N PHE A 16 2.28 2.31 -2.00
CA PHE A 16 1.34 1.63 -2.90
C PHE A 16 0.40 2.59 -3.61
N SER A 17 -0.02 3.70 -2.98
CA SER A 17 -0.76 4.76 -3.68
C SER A 17 0.09 5.36 -4.80
N GLY A 18 1.36 5.66 -4.54
CA GLY A 18 2.30 6.13 -5.56
C GLY A 18 2.51 5.10 -6.68
N LEU A 19 2.54 3.81 -6.37
CA LEU A 19 2.62 2.74 -7.37
C LEU A 19 1.35 2.66 -8.23
N SER A 20 0.17 2.86 -7.63
CA SER A 20 -1.11 2.94 -8.35
C SER A 20 -1.14 4.15 -9.29
N GLU A 21 -0.76 5.34 -8.79
CA GLU A 21 -0.70 6.55 -9.60
C GLU A 21 0.31 6.42 -10.76
N TYR A 22 1.47 5.83 -10.49
CA TYR A 22 2.48 5.54 -11.51
C TYR A 22 1.89 4.66 -12.61
N TYR A 23 1.22 3.56 -12.23
CA TYR A 23 0.56 2.67 -13.19
C TYR A 23 -0.45 3.41 -14.06
N GLU A 24 -1.36 4.17 -13.44
CA GLU A 24 -2.42 4.87 -14.15
C GLU A 24 -1.89 5.93 -15.11
N ARG A 25 -0.89 6.70 -14.69
CA ARG A 25 -0.24 7.69 -15.56
C ARG A 25 0.47 7.02 -16.73
N SER A 26 1.24 5.96 -16.49
CA SER A 26 1.96 5.25 -17.54
C SER A 26 1.01 4.57 -18.54
N GLU A 27 -0.06 3.93 -18.06
CA GLU A 27 -1.08 3.33 -18.94
C GLU A 27 -1.80 4.41 -19.77
N SER A 28 -2.13 5.56 -19.18
CA SER A 28 -2.74 6.69 -19.90
C SER A 28 -1.81 7.27 -20.97
N LEU A 29 -0.51 7.36 -20.69
CA LEU A 29 0.49 7.80 -21.67
C LEU A 29 0.61 6.81 -22.82
N LEU A 30 0.57 5.50 -22.54
CA LEU A 30 0.62 4.47 -23.57
C LEU A 30 -0.59 4.53 -24.49
N GLU A 31 -1.79 4.71 -23.93
CA GLU A 31 -3.03 4.86 -24.70
C GLU A 31 -3.03 6.16 -25.55
N SER A 32 -2.47 7.25 -25.01
CA SER A 32 -2.33 8.50 -25.76
C SER A 32 -1.34 8.33 -26.92
N ALA A 33 -0.19 7.70 -26.67
CA ALA A 33 0.81 7.42 -27.69
C ALA A 33 0.29 6.48 -28.78
N LYS A 34 -0.58 5.52 -28.44
CA LYS A 34 -1.30 4.68 -29.39
C LYS A 34 -2.17 5.51 -30.33
N LYS A 35 -3.03 6.38 -29.78
CA LYS A 35 -3.95 7.23 -30.56
C LYS A 35 -3.21 8.22 -31.46
N GLU A 36 -2.15 8.83 -30.95
CA GLU A 36 -1.27 9.72 -31.72
C GLU A 36 -0.52 8.97 -32.83
N GLY A 37 -0.06 7.75 -32.55
CA GLY A 37 0.55 6.86 -33.55
C GLY A 37 -0.42 6.54 -34.69
N ALA A 38 -1.62 6.06 -34.35
CA ALA A 38 -2.66 5.74 -35.33
C ALA A 38 -3.06 6.96 -36.18
N SER A 39 -3.21 8.13 -35.54
CA SER A 39 -3.56 9.38 -36.24
C SER A 39 -2.47 9.79 -37.23
N ARG A 40 -1.20 9.77 -36.82
CA ARG A 40 -0.07 10.09 -37.70
C ARG A 40 0.00 9.16 -38.91
N ILE A 41 -0.16 7.86 -38.70
CA ILE A 41 -0.12 6.90 -39.81
C ILE A 41 -1.28 7.13 -40.77
N ASN A 42 -2.49 7.38 -40.26
CA ASN A 42 -3.64 7.71 -41.10
C ASN A 42 -3.42 8.99 -41.91
N GLU A 43 -2.82 10.03 -41.33
CA GLU A 43 -2.46 11.27 -42.05
C GLU A 43 -1.44 11.02 -43.17
N GLU A 44 -0.37 10.27 -42.89
CA GLU A 44 0.65 9.92 -43.87
C GLU A 44 0.07 9.11 -45.03
N VAL A 45 -0.82 8.18 -44.73
CA VAL A 45 -1.45 7.33 -45.75
C VAL A 45 -2.40 8.14 -46.62
N ASN A 46 -3.23 9.00 -46.02
CA ASN A 46 -4.08 9.91 -46.78
C ASN A 46 -3.27 10.86 -47.66
N LYS A 47 -2.08 11.27 -47.23
CA LYS A 47 -1.15 12.05 -48.05
C LYS A 47 -0.65 11.24 -49.24
N LEU A 48 -0.14 10.02 -49.02
CA LEU A 48 0.34 9.13 -50.09
C LEU A 48 -0.76 8.80 -51.10
N ALA A 49 -1.97 8.48 -50.62
CA ALA A 49 -3.11 8.19 -51.50
C ALA A 49 -3.44 9.36 -52.45
N ARG A 50 -3.31 10.60 -51.98
CA ARG A 50 -3.46 11.80 -52.82
C ARG A 50 -2.30 11.97 -53.80
N ASP A 51 -1.07 11.81 -53.34
CA ASP A 51 0.13 12.05 -54.14
C ASP A 51 0.27 11.04 -55.30
N PHE A 52 -0.22 9.81 -55.12
CA PHE A 52 -0.11 8.73 -56.10
C PHE A 52 -1.41 8.43 -56.87
N ALA A 53 -2.49 9.20 -56.65
CA ALA A 53 -3.81 9.00 -57.27
C ALA A 53 -4.33 7.55 -57.15
N LEU A 54 -4.05 6.90 -56.01
CA LEU A 54 -4.37 5.49 -55.79
C LEU A 54 -5.90 5.30 -55.77
N SER A 55 -6.37 4.26 -56.46
CA SER A 55 -7.80 3.94 -56.48
C SER A 55 -8.24 3.47 -55.09
N LYS A 56 -9.37 3.97 -54.60
CA LYS A 56 -9.82 3.78 -53.21
C LYS A 56 -10.23 2.34 -52.85
N ASP A 57 -10.33 1.41 -53.80
CA ASP A 57 -11.10 0.18 -53.56
C ASP A 57 -10.24 -1.06 -53.26
N GLU A 58 -9.12 -1.31 -53.96
CA GLU A 58 -8.28 -2.49 -53.70
C GLU A 58 -7.13 -2.23 -52.71
N GLU A 59 -6.38 -1.14 -52.87
CA GLU A 59 -5.23 -0.84 -51.99
C GLU A 59 -5.67 -0.39 -50.58
N TYR A 60 -6.89 0.12 -50.45
CA TYR A 60 -7.47 0.47 -49.15
C TYR A 60 -7.73 -0.77 -48.29
N GLY A 61 -8.07 -1.91 -48.90
CA GLY A 61 -8.26 -3.18 -48.19
C GLY A 61 -6.96 -3.69 -47.55
N GLU A 62 -5.87 -3.72 -48.32
CA GLU A 62 -4.54 -4.09 -47.79
C GLU A 62 -4.08 -3.14 -46.69
N TRP A 63 -4.39 -1.85 -46.82
CA TRP A 63 -4.03 -0.85 -45.83
C TRP A 63 -4.79 -1.00 -44.51
N VAL A 64 -6.11 -1.20 -44.58
CA VAL A 64 -6.94 -1.47 -43.39
C VAL A 64 -6.42 -2.69 -42.65
N SER A 65 -6.05 -3.75 -43.38
CA SER A 65 -5.41 -4.94 -42.80
C SER A 65 -4.07 -4.60 -42.10
N LYS A 66 -3.20 -3.80 -42.72
CA LYS A 66 -1.93 -3.38 -42.08
C LYS A 66 -2.14 -2.45 -40.88
N MET A 67 -3.18 -1.63 -40.88
CA MET A 67 -3.54 -0.82 -39.70
C MET A 67 -4.04 -1.69 -38.57
N GLN A 68 -4.88 -2.68 -38.85
CA GLN A 68 -5.29 -3.66 -37.86
C GLN A 68 -4.08 -4.39 -37.28
N ASP A 69 -3.10 -4.79 -38.10
CA ASP A 69 -1.85 -5.37 -37.60
C ASP A 69 -1.08 -4.42 -36.68
N HIS A 70 -0.99 -3.13 -37.04
CA HIS A 70 -0.32 -2.13 -36.23
C HIS A 70 -1.02 -1.89 -34.88
N GLU A 71 -2.34 -1.70 -34.88
CA GLU A 71 -3.15 -1.56 -33.67
C GLU A 71 -2.99 -2.78 -32.77
N THR A 72 -3.04 -3.97 -33.38
CA THR A 72 -2.90 -5.21 -32.63
C THR A 72 -1.46 -5.42 -32.13
N THR A 73 -0.45 -4.91 -32.84
CA THR A 73 0.93 -4.78 -32.31
C THR A 73 0.93 -3.96 -31.04
N TYR A 74 0.30 -2.80 -31.07
CA TYR A 74 0.33 -1.87 -29.96
C TYR A 74 -0.39 -2.43 -28.73
N ASP A 75 -1.59 -2.96 -28.95
CA ASP A 75 -2.45 -3.51 -27.91
C ASP A 75 -1.88 -4.77 -27.28
N MET A 76 -1.19 -5.60 -28.05
CA MET A 76 -0.77 -6.89 -27.54
C MET A 76 0.71 -6.96 -27.18
N LEU A 77 1.58 -6.20 -27.85
CA LEU A 77 3.02 -6.20 -27.55
C LEU A 77 3.35 -5.16 -26.49
N PHE A 78 3.20 -3.87 -26.81
CA PHE A 78 3.66 -2.79 -25.94
C PHE A 78 2.87 -2.75 -24.64
N THR A 79 1.55 -2.87 -24.72
CA THR A 79 0.69 -2.87 -23.53
C THR A 79 0.95 -4.07 -22.63
N ASN A 80 1.08 -5.28 -23.20
CA ASN A 80 1.34 -6.46 -22.37
C ASN A 80 2.76 -6.43 -21.77
N PHE A 81 3.76 -5.95 -22.51
CA PHE A 81 5.11 -5.78 -21.96
C PHE A 81 5.18 -4.71 -20.88
N PHE A 82 4.48 -3.59 -21.05
CA PHE A 82 4.35 -2.60 -19.99
C PHE A 82 3.75 -3.22 -18.73
N ARG A 83 2.65 -3.96 -18.87
CA ARG A 83 1.98 -4.64 -17.74
C ARG A 83 2.87 -5.72 -17.13
N TYR A 84 3.65 -6.46 -17.90
CA TYR A 84 4.65 -7.39 -17.39
C TYR A 84 5.69 -6.69 -16.52
N SER A 85 6.29 -5.62 -17.03
CA SER A 85 7.25 -4.80 -16.30
C SER A 85 6.65 -4.25 -15.01
N PHE A 86 5.40 -3.78 -15.08
CA PHE A 86 4.68 -3.31 -13.90
C PHE A 86 4.45 -4.41 -12.85
N ILE A 87 4.06 -5.62 -13.25
CA ILE A 87 3.88 -6.75 -12.31
C ILE A 87 5.20 -7.12 -11.62
N VAL A 88 6.31 -7.11 -12.36
CA VAL A 88 7.63 -7.34 -11.78
C VAL A 88 7.97 -6.25 -10.77
N LEU A 89 7.76 -4.97 -11.12
CA LEU A 89 7.97 -3.84 -10.21
C LEU A 89 7.10 -3.95 -8.95
N ALA A 90 5.80 -4.23 -9.11
CA ALA A 90 4.87 -4.36 -7.99
C ALA A 90 5.33 -5.46 -7.03
N TYR A 91 5.77 -6.61 -7.56
CA TYR A 91 6.28 -7.70 -6.74
C TYR A 91 7.57 -7.32 -5.99
N LEU A 92 8.48 -6.55 -6.60
CA LEU A 92 9.68 -6.03 -5.92
C LEU A 92 9.33 -5.07 -4.78
N VAL A 93 8.38 -4.16 -5.00
CA VAL A 93 7.90 -3.22 -3.97
C VAL A 93 7.26 -3.99 -2.81
N LEU A 94 6.44 -5.00 -3.11
CA LEU A 94 5.85 -5.90 -2.13
C LEU A 94 6.91 -6.60 -1.28
N GLU A 95 7.94 -7.17 -1.91
CA GLU A 95 9.03 -7.89 -1.22
C GLU A 95 9.78 -6.97 -0.24
N ASP A 96 10.18 -5.79 -0.70
CA ASP A 96 10.86 -4.79 0.14
C ASP A 96 9.96 -4.37 1.32
N HIS A 97 8.67 -4.12 1.09
CA HIS A 97 7.75 -3.75 2.16
C HIS A 97 7.48 -4.90 3.13
N LEU A 98 7.39 -6.15 2.68
CA LEU A 98 7.22 -7.31 3.57
C LEU A 98 8.45 -7.47 4.48
N HIS A 99 9.64 -7.28 3.92
CA HIS A 99 10.88 -7.31 4.70
C HIS A 99 10.90 -6.22 5.77
N ARG A 100 10.63 -4.96 5.38
CA ARG A 100 10.58 -3.82 6.29
C ARG A 100 9.51 -3.97 7.36
N PHE A 101 8.35 -4.54 7.01
CA PHE A 101 7.31 -4.85 7.98
C PHE A 101 7.79 -5.86 9.02
N CYS A 102 8.51 -6.91 8.59
CA CYS A 102 9.06 -7.89 9.52
C CYS A 102 10.10 -7.27 10.47
N ILE A 103 10.94 -6.33 9.99
CA ILE A 103 11.87 -5.57 10.84
C ILE A 103 11.08 -4.75 11.88
N ALA A 104 10.12 -3.94 11.42
CA ALA A 104 9.28 -3.13 12.31
C ALA A 104 8.52 -4.00 13.33
N LEU A 105 8.10 -5.19 12.93
CA LEU A 105 7.42 -6.15 13.78
C LEU A 105 8.35 -6.79 14.83
N GLN A 106 9.60 -7.08 14.45
CA GLN A 106 10.64 -7.53 15.38
C GLN A 106 10.82 -6.51 16.51
N ASP A 107 11.01 -5.23 16.13
CA ASP A 107 11.24 -4.13 17.06
C ASP A 107 10.02 -3.87 17.95
N ALA A 108 8.82 -3.84 17.35
CA ALA A 108 7.59 -3.55 18.08
C ALA A 108 7.20 -4.65 19.08
N LYS A 109 7.44 -5.92 18.74
CA LYS A 109 7.09 -7.07 19.60
C LYS A 109 8.25 -7.64 20.40
N GLY A 110 9.47 -7.10 20.25
CA GLY A 110 10.67 -7.59 20.92
C GLY A 110 10.99 -9.05 20.57
N LEU A 111 10.82 -9.43 19.31
CA LEU A 111 11.05 -10.81 18.87
C LEU A 111 12.56 -11.11 18.89
N ALA A 112 12.94 -12.21 19.54
CA ALA A 112 14.34 -12.64 19.61
C ALA A 112 14.91 -13.06 18.25
N GLU A 113 14.05 -13.58 17.36
CA GLU A 113 14.45 -13.99 16.02
C GLU A 113 14.47 -12.80 15.05
N ALA A 114 15.58 -12.64 14.35
CA ALA A 114 15.70 -11.69 13.25
C ALA A 114 14.74 -12.02 12.10
N PRO A 115 14.27 -11.01 11.35
CA PRO A 115 13.55 -11.20 10.11
C PRO A 115 14.28 -12.17 9.18
N PRO A 116 13.57 -13.10 8.54
CA PRO A 116 14.21 -14.09 7.69
C PRO A 116 14.77 -13.42 6.44
N ILE A 117 15.92 -13.92 5.97
CA ILE A 117 16.42 -13.68 4.62
C ILE A 117 15.84 -14.82 3.76
N PRO A 118 14.82 -14.55 2.94
CA PRO A 118 14.10 -15.61 2.25
C PRO A 118 15.00 -16.34 1.25
N LYS A 119 14.94 -17.68 1.28
CA LYS A 119 15.51 -18.56 0.26
C LYS A 119 14.34 -19.30 -0.41
N GLY A 120 14.03 -18.96 -1.66
CA GLY A 120 12.93 -19.58 -2.40
C GLY A 120 11.60 -18.83 -2.27
N ASN A 121 10.57 -19.47 -1.69
CA ASN A 121 9.24 -18.84 -1.59
C ASN A 121 9.23 -17.73 -0.52
N ILE A 122 9.47 -16.51 -0.98
CA ILE A 122 9.51 -15.28 -0.17
C ILE A 122 8.19 -15.05 0.58
N ILE A 123 7.05 -15.19 -0.10
CA ILE A 123 5.72 -14.93 0.48
C ILE A 123 5.44 -15.89 1.64
N LYS A 124 5.66 -17.19 1.43
CA LYS A 124 5.53 -18.20 2.49
C LYS A 124 6.47 -17.92 3.66
N THR A 125 7.69 -17.49 3.38
CA THR A 125 8.69 -17.19 4.42
C THR A 125 8.25 -16.03 5.31
N TYR A 126 7.82 -14.91 4.71
CA TYR A 126 7.35 -13.76 5.47
C TYR A 126 6.02 -14.03 6.19
N ARG A 127 5.07 -14.72 5.54
CA ARG A 127 3.81 -15.15 6.19
C ARG A 127 4.08 -15.94 7.46
N ASN A 128 4.95 -16.96 7.40
CA ASN A 128 5.33 -17.75 8.57
C ASN A 128 5.94 -16.90 9.70
N TYR A 129 6.70 -15.85 9.36
CA TYR A 129 7.25 -14.93 10.36
C TYR A 129 6.15 -14.09 11.03
N VAL A 130 5.25 -13.53 10.23
CA VAL A 130 4.08 -12.75 10.67
C VAL A 130 3.15 -13.58 11.56
N ASP A 131 2.91 -14.85 11.21
CA ASP A 131 2.10 -15.79 11.99
C ASP A 131 2.73 -16.10 13.36
N ARG A 132 4.06 -16.34 13.40
CA ARG A 132 4.79 -16.55 14.66
C ARG A 132 4.79 -15.32 15.55
N ALA A 133 4.79 -14.14 14.94
CA ALA A 133 4.60 -12.87 15.62
C ALA A 133 3.14 -12.64 16.08
N LYS A 134 2.24 -13.61 15.90
CA LYS A 134 0.81 -13.54 16.27
C LYS A 134 0.09 -12.36 15.62
N VAL A 135 0.41 -12.07 14.36
CA VAL A 135 -0.31 -11.09 13.53
C VAL A 135 -1.19 -11.88 12.58
N SER A 136 -2.48 -11.97 12.87
CA SER A 136 -3.42 -12.75 12.05
C SER A 136 -3.91 -11.92 10.87
N VAL A 137 -3.83 -12.49 9.68
CA VAL A 137 -4.32 -11.93 8.41
C VAL A 137 -5.13 -13.02 7.72
N GLN A 138 -6.20 -12.64 7.02
CA GLN A 138 -7.03 -13.59 6.28
C GLN A 138 -6.23 -14.28 5.16
N ASP A 139 -6.41 -15.60 5.04
CA ASP A 139 -5.69 -16.43 4.07
C ASP A 139 -5.90 -15.97 2.62
N GLY A 140 -7.08 -15.46 2.28
CA GLY A 140 -7.39 -14.96 0.94
C GLY A 140 -6.48 -13.80 0.48
N LEU A 141 -5.98 -12.96 1.40
CA LEU A 141 -5.05 -11.89 1.06
C LEU A 141 -3.66 -12.43 0.71
N TRP A 142 -3.23 -13.48 1.42
CA TRP A 142 -1.99 -14.18 1.11
C TRP A 142 -2.08 -14.96 -0.20
N GLU A 143 -3.24 -15.55 -0.52
CA GLU A 143 -3.48 -16.24 -1.78
C GLU A 143 -3.36 -15.30 -2.99
N GLY A 144 -3.90 -14.07 -2.91
CA GLY A 144 -3.77 -13.09 -3.99
C GLY A 144 -2.31 -12.71 -4.28
N VAL A 145 -1.51 -12.56 -3.22
CA VAL A 145 -0.07 -12.30 -3.32
C VAL A 145 0.71 -13.52 -3.84
N GLU A 146 0.28 -14.73 -3.48
CA GLU A 146 0.87 -15.96 -4.00
C GLU A 146 0.55 -16.14 -5.49
N ASP A 147 -0.66 -15.80 -5.94
CA ASP A 147 -1.02 -15.78 -7.35
C ASP A 147 -0.12 -14.81 -8.13
N LEU A 148 0.15 -13.61 -7.58
CA LEU A 148 1.10 -12.65 -8.16
C LEU A 148 2.51 -13.24 -8.31
N ARG A 149 3.00 -14.01 -7.32
CA ARG A 149 4.30 -14.69 -7.37
C ARG A 149 4.39 -15.64 -8.57
N PHE A 150 3.34 -16.42 -8.83
CA PHE A 150 3.31 -17.35 -9.97
C PHE A 150 3.38 -16.60 -11.29
N ILE A 151 2.60 -15.52 -11.44
CA ILE A 151 2.61 -14.69 -12.64
C ILE A 151 3.98 -14.06 -12.86
N ARG A 152 4.54 -13.41 -11.84
CA ARG A 152 5.88 -12.81 -11.90
C ARG A 152 6.92 -13.84 -12.33
N ASN A 153 6.90 -15.02 -11.73
CA ASN A 153 7.85 -16.08 -12.10
C ASN A 153 7.69 -16.54 -13.54
N CYS A 154 6.46 -16.65 -14.04
CA CYS A 154 6.19 -16.95 -15.45
C CYS A 154 6.78 -15.87 -16.37
N ILE A 155 6.58 -14.59 -16.04
CA ILE A 155 7.14 -13.46 -16.80
C ILE A 155 8.67 -13.52 -16.80
N THR A 156 9.31 -13.65 -15.64
CA THR A 156 10.76 -13.51 -15.52
C THR A 156 11.54 -14.75 -15.96
N HIS A 157 10.97 -15.94 -15.85
CA HIS A 157 11.69 -17.20 -16.14
C HIS A 157 11.22 -17.90 -17.41
N SER A 158 10.02 -17.59 -17.89
CA SER A 158 9.43 -18.20 -19.08
C SER A 158 9.00 -17.17 -20.12
N SER A 159 9.40 -15.91 -19.95
CA SER A 159 9.01 -14.78 -20.82
C SER A 159 7.49 -14.64 -20.97
N GLY A 160 6.74 -15.05 -19.95
CA GLY A 160 5.28 -15.06 -19.96
C GLY A 160 4.65 -16.26 -20.66
N ASN A 161 5.43 -17.21 -21.21
CA ASN A 161 4.90 -18.42 -21.82
C ASN A 161 4.59 -19.47 -20.74
N VAL A 162 3.29 -19.70 -20.51
CA VAL A 162 2.76 -20.62 -19.49
C VAL A 162 3.15 -22.08 -19.74
N ALA A 163 3.26 -22.51 -21.01
CA ALA A 163 3.68 -23.88 -21.34
C ALA A 163 5.15 -24.15 -20.98
N ARG A 164 5.97 -23.10 -20.82
CA ARG A 164 7.37 -23.19 -20.37
C ARG A 164 7.55 -22.94 -18.87
N SER A 165 6.47 -22.69 -18.14
CA SER A 165 6.51 -22.36 -16.72
C SER A 165 6.39 -23.62 -15.87
N SER A 166 7.18 -23.71 -14.80
CA SER A 166 7.03 -24.76 -13.79
C SER A 166 5.73 -24.64 -12.99
N TYR A 167 5.01 -23.52 -13.14
CA TYR A 167 3.75 -23.21 -12.44
C TYR A 167 2.53 -23.27 -13.36
N GLN A 168 2.58 -24.08 -14.42
CA GLN A 168 1.54 -24.17 -15.45
C GLN A 168 0.13 -24.35 -14.86
N SER A 169 -0.05 -25.33 -13.97
CA SER A 169 -1.36 -25.63 -13.35
C SER A 169 -1.92 -24.45 -12.56
N ASP A 170 -1.08 -23.75 -11.80
CA ASP A 170 -1.47 -22.59 -11.02
C ASP A 170 -1.86 -21.41 -11.91
N LEU A 171 -1.12 -21.18 -12.99
CA LEU A 171 -1.41 -20.11 -13.94
C LEU A 171 -2.75 -20.34 -14.65
N TYR A 172 -3.07 -21.58 -15.02
CA TYR A 172 -4.39 -21.93 -15.57
C TYR A 172 -5.50 -21.73 -14.54
N ARG A 173 -5.29 -22.12 -13.28
CA ARG A 173 -6.23 -21.87 -12.18
C ARG A 173 -6.48 -20.37 -11.99
N ILE A 174 -5.42 -19.55 -12.03
CA ILE A 174 -5.54 -18.09 -11.89
C ILE A 174 -6.33 -17.50 -13.06
N ALA A 175 -6.04 -17.90 -14.29
CA ALA A 175 -6.77 -17.43 -15.48
C ALA A 175 -8.28 -17.77 -15.41
N GLN A 176 -8.64 -18.92 -14.82
CA GLN A 176 -10.04 -19.31 -14.62
C GLN A 176 -10.79 -18.43 -13.60
N LYS A 177 -10.11 -17.70 -12.73
CA LYS A 177 -10.75 -16.78 -11.77
C LYS A 177 -11.37 -15.54 -12.44
N ASN A 178 -11.10 -15.29 -13.73
CA ASN A 178 -11.56 -14.12 -14.47
C ASN A 178 -11.17 -12.77 -13.82
N VAL A 179 -9.99 -12.71 -13.21
CA VAL A 179 -9.47 -11.51 -12.53
C VAL A 179 -8.76 -10.53 -13.47
N GLY A 180 -8.89 -10.72 -14.79
CA GLY A 180 -8.14 -9.97 -15.79
C GLY A 180 -6.81 -10.60 -16.18
N ILE A 181 -6.70 -11.91 -15.99
CA ILE A 181 -5.62 -12.75 -16.52
C ILE A 181 -6.24 -13.75 -17.47
N TYR A 182 -5.68 -13.86 -18.68
CA TYR A 182 -6.03 -14.92 -19.62
C TYR A 182 -4.78 -15.49 -20.27
N ILE A 183 -4.91 -16.69 -20.85
CA ILE A 183 -3.81 -17.38 -21.53
C ILE A 183 -4.18 -17.43 -23.01
N SER A 184 -3.31 -16.90 -23.87
CA SER A 184 -3.52 -16.90 -25.31
C SER A 184 -3.69 -18.34 -25.81
N ARG A 185 -4.69 -18.54 -26.66
CA ARG A 185 -4.92 -19.81 -27.35
C ARG A 185 -4.42 -19.68 -28.78
N LYS A 186 -4.17 -20.82 -29.44
CA LYS A 186 -4.06 -20.84 -30.90
C LYS A 186 -5.30 -20.18 -31.47
N PHE A 187 -5.11 -19.05 -32.13
CA PHE A 187 -6.08 -18.57 -33.11
C PHE A 187 -6.05 -19.56 -34.27
N ASP A 188 -7.21 -19.88 -34.81
CA ASP A 188 -7.27 -20.66 -36.04
C ASP A 188 -6.50 -19.88 -37.11
N ARG A 189 -5.64 -20.56 -37.89
CA ARG A 189 -4.63 -19.95 -38.79
C ARG A 189 -5.18 -18.98 -39.85
N ASN A 190 -6.49 -18.79 -39.91
CA ASN A 190 -7.17 -17.89 -40.82
C ASN A 190 -7.47 -16.51 -40.21
N GLU A 191 -7.27 -16.32 -38.90
CA GLU A 191 -7.35 -15.00 -38.27
C GLU A 191 -5.93 -14.45 -38.09
N MET A 192 -5.74 -13.22 -38.59
CA MET A 192 -4.47 -12.48 -38.57
C MET A 192 -3.92 -12.46 -37.13
N THR A 193 -3.05 -13.41 -36.82
CA THR A 193 -2.47 -13.53 -35.48
C THR A 193 -1.25 -12.62 -35.47
N PRO A 194 -1.18 -11.65 -34.55
CA PRO A 194 -0.03 -10.77 -34.50
C PRO A 194 1.23 -11.59 -34.26
N LEU A 195 2.26 -11.35 -35.07
CA LEU A 195 3.47 -12.18 -35.19
C LEU A 195 4.17 -12.52 -33.86
N TYR A 196 3.90 -11.75 -32.81
CA TYR A 196 4.52 -11.84 -31.48
C TYR A 196 3.72 -12.65 -30.46
N LEU A 197 2.45 -12.98 -30.74
CA LEU A 197 1.62 -13.73 -29.82
C LEU A 197 1.78 -15.24 -30.06
N GLN A 198 2.78 -15.79 -29.38
CA GLN A 198 2.91 -17.23 -29.25
C GLN A 198 1.70 -17.80 -28.48
N ASP A 199 1.43 -19.07 -28.69
CA ASP A 199 0.46 -19.80 -27.89
C ASP A 199 0.91 -19.86 -26.44
N ASN A 200 -0.07 -19.91 -25.53
CA ASN A 200 0.14 -20.03 -24.09
C ASN A 200 0.84 -18.83 -23.45
N MET A 201 0.77 -17.65 -24.06
CA MET A 201 1.27 -16.42 -23.45
C MET A 201 0.26 -15.91 -22.42
N ILE A 202 0.75 -15.52 -21.25
CA ILE A 202 -0.09 -14.85 -20.27
C ILE A 202 -0.42 -13.43 -20.75
N MET A 203 -1.68 -13.07 -20.66
CA MET A 203 -2.17 -11.75 -21.06
C MET A 203 -2.79 -11.10 -19.83
N ILE A 204 -2.37 -9.87 -19.58
CA ILE A 204 -2.72 -9.15 -18.36
C ILE A 204 -3.58 -7.95 -18.75
N GLU A 205 -4.77 -7.85 -18.17
CA GLU A 205 -5.65 -6.69 -18.32
C GLU A 205 -5.31 -5.60 -17.29
N SER A 206 -5.64 -4.35 -17.62
CA SER A 206 -5.42 -3.22 -16.72
C SER A 206 -6.08 -3.40 -15.34
N LYS A 207 -7.28 -4.00 -15.32
CA LYS A 207 -8.02 -4.25 -14.07
C LYS A 207 -7.25 -5.16 -13.09
N TYR A 208 -6.45 -6.10 -13.59
CA TYR A 208 -5.62 -6.97 -12.75
C TYR A 208 -4.46 -6.19 -12.14
N CYS A 209 -3.77 -5.37 -12.92
CA CYS A 209 -2.69 -4.52 -12.40
C CYS A 209 -3.18 -3.61 -11.26
N LYS A 210 -4.37 -3.02 -11.42
CA LYS A 210 -5.00 -2.21 -10.36
C LYS A 210 -5.40 -3.03 -9.14
N SER A 211 -5.97 -4.23 -9.34
CA SER A 211 -6.37 -5.08 -8.21
C SER A 211 -5.15 -5.54 -7.42
N VAL A 212 -4.05 -5.86 -8.08
CA VAL A 212 -2.79 -6.26 -7.42
C VAL A 212 -2.32 -5.19 -6.42
N VAL A 213 -2.27 -3.92 -6.82
CA VAL A 213 -1.85 -2.84 -5.90
C VAL A 213 -2.83 -2.68 -4.75
N ARG A 214 -4.14 -2.77 -5.03
CA ARG A 214 -5.18 -2.71 -4.00
C ARG A 214 -5.04 -3.87 -3.00
N ASP A 215 -4.81 -5.09 -3.46
CA ASP A 215 -4.68 -6.26 -2.61
C ASP A 215 -3.43 -6.15 -1.73
N MET A 216 -2.34 -5.58 -2.25
CA MET A 216 -1.17 -5.23 -1.43
C MET A 216 -1.52 -4.19 -0.36
N GLN A 217 -2.22 -3.10 -0.71
CA GLN A 217 -2.65 -2.10 0.27
C GLN A 217 -3.47 -2.72 1.38
N VAL A 218 -4.49 -3.52 1.02
CA VAL A 218 -5.36 -4.19 1.98
C VAL A 218 -4.59 -5.17 2.86
N LEU A 219 -3.65 -5.94 2.29
CA LEU A 219 -2.76 -6.83 3.04
C LEU A 219 -1.97 -6.05 4.10
N PHE A 220 -1.31 -4.96 3.72
CA PHE A 220 -0.49 -4.16 4.63
C PHE A 220 -1.32 -3.41 5.68
N GLU A 221 -2.46 -2.84 5.31
CA GLU A 221 -3.37 -2.23 6.27
C GLU A 221 -3.85 -3.26 7.30
N THR A 222 -4.19 -4.48 6.85
CA THR A 222 -4.62 -5.57 7.74
C THR A 222 -3.50 -6.01 8.66
N MET A 223 -2.28 -6.21 8.13
CA MET A 223 -1.09 -6.54 8.92
C MET A 223 -0.77 -5.47 9.98
N CYS A 224 -0.80 -4.19 9.60
CA CYS A 224 -0.52 -3.09 10.52
C CYS A 224 -1.61 -2.98 11.61
N LYS A 225 -2.89 -3.08 11.25
CA LYS A 225 -4.00 -3.08 12.21
C LYS A 225 -3.90 -4.24 13.20
N ALA A 226 -3.60 -5.45 12.70
CA ALA A 226 -3.43 -6.64 13.53
C ALA A 226 -2.20 -6.53 14.46
N ALA A 227 -1.09 -5.97 13.97
CA ALA A 227 0.10 -5.70 14.77
C ALA A 227 -0.15 -4.66 15.88
N ASN A 228 -1.01 -3.67 15.62
CA ASN A 228 -1.25 -2.52 16.48
C ASN A 228 -2.44 -2.67 17.46
N SER A 229 -3.06 -3.85 17.55
CA SER A 229 -4.41 -4.02 18.11
C SER A 229 -4.64 -3.63 19.59
N MET A 230 -3.62 -3.20 20.35
CA MET A 230 -3.81 -2.59 21.68
C MET A 230 -3.30 -1.14 21.77
N LEU A 231 -2.10 -0.82 21.29
CA LEU A 231 -1.55 0.56 21.34
C LEU A 231 -2.04 1.44 20.19
N GLY A 232 -2.28 0.86 19.01
CA GLY A 232 -2.84 1.59 17.86
C GLY A 232 -4.31 1.92 18.03
N LYS A 233 -5.09 1.09 18.74
CA LYS A 233 -6.48 1.47 19.11
C LYS A 233 -6.49 2.70 20.02
N LEU A 234 -5.52 2.79 20.94
CA LEU A 234 -5.35 3.95 21.82
C LEU A 234 -4.90 5.18 21.02
N LEU A 235 -3.92 5.04 20.13
CA LEU A 235 -3.39 6.15 19.33
C LEU A 235 -4.34 6.62 18.23
N GLU A 236 -5.08 5.74 17.54
CA GLU A 236 -6.16 6.12 16.61
C GLU A 236 -7.25 6.93 17.35
N SER A 237 -7.59 6.53 18.57
CA SER A 237 -8.55 7.29 19.40
C SER A 237 -8.00 8.68 19.77
N ILE A 238 -6.68 8.82 19.96
CA ILE A 238 -6.03 10.09 20.28
C ILE A 238 -5.91 10.97 19.02
N PHE A 239 -5.47 10.43 17.88
CA PHE A 239 -5.32 11.21 16.64
C PHE A 239 -6.66 11.64 16.04
N TYR A 240 -7.70 10.81 16.15
CA TYR A 240 -9.06 11.20 15.78
C TYR A 240 -9.57 12.41 16.59
N LEU A 241 -9.11 12.58 17.83
CA LEU A 241 -9.44 13.74 18.66
C LEU A 241 -8.60 14.98 18.30
N VAL A 242 -7.38 14.80 17.75
CA VAL A 242 -6.48 15.90 17.38
C VAL A 242 -6.77 16.44 15.99
N ASP A 243 -7.07 15.59 15.01
CA ASP A 243 -7.38 16.01 13.63
C ASP A 243 -8.72 16.76 13.49
N ASN A 244 -9.50 16.84 14.57
CA ASN A 244 -10.74 17.64 14.64
C ASN A 244 -10.56 19.00 15.31
N ASP A 245 -9.33 19.42 15.64
CA ASP A 245 -9.08 20.69 16.32
C ASP A 245 -8.22 21.63 15.45
N GLU A 246 -8.74 22.80 15.13
CA GLU A 246 -8.05 23.84 14.37
C GLU A 246 -6.99 24.51 15.27
N SER A 247 -5.77 23.98 15.31
CA SER A 247 -4.67 24.61 16.04
C SER A 247 -3.87 25.58 15.14
N GLU A 248 -3.90 26.87 15.46
CA GLU A 248 -2.96 27.86 14.92
C GLU A 248 -1.67 27.89 15.75
N SER A 249 -0.50 27.87 15.10
CA SER A 249 0.82 27.98 15.77
C SER A 249 1.44 29.35 15.55
N GLU A 250 1.68 30.12 16.62
CA GLU A 250 2.26 31.48 16.53
C GLU A 250 3.74 31.61 16.94
N ASP A 251 4.43 30.56 17.45
CA ASP A 251 5.81 30.75 17.93
C ASP A 251 6.65 29.44 17.98
N GLU A 252 7.84 29.43 17.36
CA GLU A 252 8.70 28.23 17.21
C GLU A 252 9.24 27.65 18.53
N LYS A 253 9.16 28.42 19.62
CA LYS A 253 9.76 28.06 20.92
C LYS A 253 8.81 27.36 21.89
N TYR A 254 7.50 27.54 21.72
CA TYR A 254 6.50 27.03 22.64
C TYR A 254 5.30 26.48 21.88
N VAL A 255 4.84 25.29 22.27
CA VAL A 255 3.56 24.78 21.78
C VAL A 255 2.48 25.26 22.73
N THR A 256 1.58 26.10 22.24
CA THR A 256 0.37 26.50 22.96
C THR A 256 -0.77 25.67 22.44
N LEU A 257 -1.22 24.70 23.22
CA LEU A 257 -2.44 23.95 22.91
C LEU A 257 -3.61 24.73 23.49
N THR A 258 -4.43 25.32 22.62
CA THR A 258 -5.67 26.01 22.98
C THR A 258 -6.81 25.10 22.59
N PHE A 259 -7.67 24.75 23.55
CA PHE A 259 -8.77 23.81 23.28
C PHE A 259 -10.12 24.53 23.41
N TYR A 260 -10.93 24.43 22.36
CA TYR A 260 -12.29 24.95 22.36
C TYR A 260 -13.26 23.84 22.76
N THR A 261 -13.58 23.74 24.05
CA THR A 261 -14.63 22.80 24.50
C THR A 261 -15.98 23.51 24.52
N THR A 262 -17.00 22.90 23.91
CA THR A 262 -18.39 23.26 24.20
C THR A 262 -18.82 22.60 25.50
N ARG A 263 -19.77 23.22 26.22
CA ARG A 263 -20.04 22.97 27.64
C ARG A 263 -20.47 21.53 27.99
N GLU A 264 -20.81 20.70 27.00
CA GLU A 264 -21.42 19.37 27.18
C GLU A 264 -20.46 18.17 27.06
N GLU A 265 -19.25 18.30 26.50
CA GLU A 265 -18.31 17.16 26.31
C GLU A 265 -17.25 17.01 27.42
N ASN A 266 -17.60 17.43 28.63
CA ASN A 266 -16.61 18.01 29.54
C ASN A 266 -15.82 17.05 30.44
N LEU A 267 -16.21 15.79 30.64
CA LEU A 267 -15.52 14.96 31.64
C LEU A 267 -14.32 14.19 31.08
N PHE A 268 -14.45 13.61 29.89
CA PHE A 268 -13.41 12.75 29.32
C PHE A 268 -12.22 13.57 28.80
N ALA A 269 -12.47 14.68 28.11
CA ALA A 269 -11.42 15.59 27.66
C ALA A 269 -10.63 16.16 28.85
N HIS A 270 -11.31 16.55 29.93
CA HIS A 270 -10.65 17.03 31.15
C HIS A 270 -9.88 15.92 31.88
N GLN A 271 -10.38 14.68 31.90
CA GLN A 271 -9.66 13.53 32.47
C GLN A 271 -8.42 13.18 31.65
N LEU A 272 -8.52 13.21 30.32
CA LEU A 272 -7.39 12.95 29.42
C LEU A 272 -6.35 14.07 29.50
N LEU A 273 -6.80 15.33 29.57
CA LEU A 273 -5.94 16.50 29.82
C LEU A 273 -5.26 16.41 31.18
N ALA A 274 -5.98 15.99 32.23
CA ALA A 274 -5.39 15.78 33.54
C ALA A 274 -4.35 14.66 33.52
N VAL A 275 -4.58 13.57 32.80
CA VAL A 275 -3.61 12.46 32.66
C VAL A 275 -2.38 12.88 31.88
N MET A 276 -2.55 13.62 30.77
CA MET A 276 -1.43 14.12 29.95
C MET A 276 -0.62 15.19 30.70
N ALA A 277 -1.29 16.16 31.34
CA ALA A 277 -0.64 17.22 32.09
C ALA A 277 -0.03 16.74 33.43
N PHE A 278 -0.60 15.71 34.07
CA PHE A 278 -0.01 15.07 35.25
C PHE A 278 1.19 14.20 34.86
N GLY A 279 1.10 13.50 33.73
CA GLY A 279 2.21 12.74 33.15
C GLY A 279 3.40 13.64 32.80
N THR A 280 3.17 14.80 32.20
CA THR A 280 4.22 15.79 31.90
C THR A 280 4.81 16.41 33.16
N ALA A 281 3.98 16.83 34.14
CA ALA A 281 4.42 17.45 35.41
C ALA A 281 5.40 16.58 36.22
N ILE A 282 5.12 15.27 36.30
CA ILE A 282 5.96 14.32 37.03
C ILE A 282 7.33 14.15 36.37
N LEU A 283 7.40 14.29 35.04
CA LEU A 283 8.61 14.01 34.27
C LEU A 283 9.51 15.24 34.10
N SER A 284 8.95 16.46 34.12
CA SER A 284 9.72 17.69 34.01
C SER A 284 10.24 18.23 35.36
N ASN A 285 9.77 17.68 36.49
CA ASN A 285 10.02 18.20 37.84
C ASN A 285 9.59 19.68 38.02
N ASP A 286 8.82 20.21 37.07
CA ASP A 286 8.30 21.57 37.07
C ASP A 286 6.94 21.61 37.79
N LYS A 287 6.79 22.58 38.68
CA LYS A 287 5.51 22.84 39.34
C LYS A 287 4.58 23.57 38.36
N LEU A 288 3.72 22.81 37.70
CA LEU A 288 2.67 23.35 36.85
C LEU A 288 1.72 24.27 37.62
N ASN A 289 1.46 25.46 37.07
CA ASN A 289 0.45 26.39 37.57
C ASN A 289 -0.94 25.99 37.06
N TRP A 290 -1.52 24.96 37.69
CA TRP A 290 -2.83 24.40 37.32
C TRP A 290 -3.97 25.42 37.31
N LEU A 291 -3.85 26.47 38.12
CA LEU A 291 -4.81 27.57 38.18
C LEU A 291 -4.88 28.36 36.87
N GLU A 292 -3.78 28.43 36.12
CA GLU A 292 -3.71 29.13 34.84
C GLU A 292 -4.27 28.27 33.69
N VAL A 293 -3.99 26.97 33.71
CA VAL A 293 -4.53 26.00 32.75
C VAL A 293 -6.06 25.94 32.86
N ILE A 294 -6.58 25.86 34.08
CA ILE A 294 -8.04 25.80 34.33
C ILE A 294 -8.74 27.12 33.99
N LYS A 295 -8.11 28.26 34.26
CA LYS A 295 -8.73 29.58 34.00
C LYS A 295 -8.77 29.92 32.52
N ASN A 296 -7.76 29.52 31.75
CA ASN A 296 -7.57 30.02 30.40
C ASN A 296 -7.80 28.96 29.31
N ASN A 297 -8.07 27.69 29.66
CA ASN A 297 -8.14 26.55 28.73
C ASN A 297 -6.93 26.47 27.78
N LYS A 298 -5.77 26.97 28.25
CA LYS A 298 -4.54 27.03 27.48
C LYS A 298 -3.47 26.28 28.21
N PHE A 299 -2.82 25.37 27.50
CA PHE A 299 -1.68 24.62 28.00
C PHE A 299 -0.45 24.98 27.17
N ARG A 300 0.52 25.64 27.81
CA ARG A 300 1.76 26.07 27.16
C ARG A 300 2.92 25.25 27.71
N MET A 301 3.64 24.56 26.83
CA MET A 301 4.87 23.85 27.17
C MET A 301 5.96 24.18 26.16
N ASP A 302 7.22 24.12 26.59
CA ASP A 302 8.34 24.11 25.66
C ASP A 302 8.41 22.75 24.94
N TYR A 303 8.90 22.79 23.70
CA TYR A 303 8.92 21.64 22.80
C TYR A 303 9.76 20.46 23.33
N LEU A 304 10.84 20.73 24.07
CA LEU A 304 11.71 19.69 24.63
C LEU A 304 11.00 18.92 25.74
N SER A 305 10.22 19.62 26.58
CA SER A 305 9.41 19.01 27.63
C SER A 305 8.25 18.18 27.07
N VAL A 306 7.60 18.62 25.99
CA VAL A 306 6.59 17.81 25.27
C VAL A 306 7.20 16.52 24.75
N ARG A 307 8.35 16.63 24.06
CA ARG A 307 9.09 15.49 23.52
C ARG A 307 9.57 14.51 24.59
N SER A 308 9.99 15.02 25.76
CA SER A 308 10.39 14.22 26.93
C SER A 308 9.19 13.49 27.55
N ALA A 309 8.04 14.15 27.65
CA ALA A 309 6.84 13.57 28.23
C ALA A 309 6.27 12.40 27.40
N PHE A 310 6.29 12.49 26.07
CA PHE A 310 5.91 11.39 25.17
C PHE A 310 6.83 10.15 25.22
N SER A 311 7.85 10.14 26.08
CA SER A 311 8.68 8.97 26.36
C SER A 311 8.05 8.03 27.41
N LYS A 312 8.77 6.96 27.79
CA LYS A 312 8.39 5.86 28.73
C LYS A 312 7.65 6.29 30.01
N GLY A 313 7.71 7.57 30.39
CA GLY A 313 6.99 8.13 31.52
C GLY A 313 5.47 8.23 31.33
N ILE A 314 4.97 8.61 30.14
CA ILE A 314 3.52 8.61 29.86
C ILE A 314 2.95 7.19 29.88
N GLU A 315 3.69 6.20 29.35
CA GLU A 315 3.32 4.78 29.43
C GLU A 315 3.13 4.34 30.89
N LYS A 316 4.10 4.67 31.77
CA LYS A 316 4.03 4.33 33.21
C LYS A 316 2.96 5.13 33.97
N GLY A 317 2.78 6.41 33.62
CA GLY A 317 1.78 7.29 34.24
C GLY A 317 0.35 6.88 33.91
N ALA A 318 0.07 6.53 32.64
CA ALA A 318 -1.22 6.02 32.21
C ALA A 318 -1.55 4.68 32.90
N ILE A 319 -0.58 3.77 32.99
CA ILE A 319 -0.73 2.49 33.71
C ILE A 319 -1.05 2.73 35.20
N ALA A 320 -0.32 3.64 35.87
CA ALA A 320 -0.55 3.95 37.27
C ALA A 320 -1.93 4.61 37.52
N ALA A 321 -2.40 5.47 36.60
CA ALA A 321 -3.72 6.11 36.68
C ALA A 321 -4.87 5.10 36.52
N ILE A 322 -4.74 4.14 35.59
CA ILE A 322 -5.71 3.06 35.38
C ILE A 322 -5.82 2.17 36.63
N ILE A 323 -4.67 1.80 37.23
CA ILE A 323 -4.63 1.00 38.47
C ILE A 323 -5.27 1.76 39.65
N LYS A 324 -5.07 3.08 39.73
CA LYS A 324 -5.60 3.90 40.83
C LYS A 324 -7.09 4.16 40.72
N GLN A 325 -7.64 4.26 39.50
CA GLN A 325 -9.08 4.52 39.29
C GLN A 325 -9.94 3.26 39.31
N ASN A 326 -9.36 2.05 39.17
CA ASN A 326 -10.13 0.81 39.19
C ASN A 326 -9.36 -0.34 39.87
N PRO A 327 -9.34 -0.43 41.21
CA PRO A 327 -8.46 -1.33 41.97
C PRO A 327 -8.74 -2.83 41.75
N VAL A 328 -9.87 -3.18 41.12
CA VAL A 328 -10.28 -4.57 40.83
C VAL A 328 -9.66 -5.08 39.52
N VAL A 329 -9.21 -4.20 38.62
CA VAL A 329 -8.56 -4.58 37.36
C VAL A 329 -7.05 -4.37 37.50
N ARG A 330 -6.35 -5.37 38.05
CA ARG A 330 -4.90 -5.49 37.88
C ARG A 330 -4.62 -6.28 36.59
N PRO A 331 -4.02 -5.67 35.56
CA PRO A 331 -3.56 -6.40 34.39
C PRO A 331 -2.55 -7.50 34.79
N GLN A 332 -2.71 -8.72 34.26
CA GLN A 332 -1.89 -9.89 34.64
C GLN A 332 -0.38 -9.70 34.44
N PHE A 333 0.04 -8.79 33.56
CA PHE A 333 1.47 -8.48 33.35
C PHE A 333 2.11 -7.64 34.48
N LEU A 334 1.34 -7.22 35.48
CA LEU A 334 1.82 -6.56 36.71
C LEU A 334 1.80 -7.49 37.92
N GLN A 335 1.57 -8.79 37.72
CA GLN A 335 1.68 -9.83 38.75
C GLN A 335 3.05 -10.52 38.65
N THR A 336 4.11 -9.79 38.98
CA THR A 336 5.45 -10.32 39.32
C THR A 336 6.01 -9.52 40.47
#